data_AF-A0A957LQK7-F1
#
_entry.id   AF-A0A957LQK7-F1
#
_cell.length_a   1.000
_cell.length_b   1.000
_cell.length_c   1.000
_cell.angle_alpha   90.00
_cell.angle_beta   90.00
_cell.angle_gamma   90.00
#
_symmetry.space_group_name_H-M   'P 1'
#
loop_
_entity.id
_entity.type
_entity.pdbx_description
1 polymer ?
#
loop_
_entity_poly.entity_id
_entity_poly.type
_entity_poly.pdbx_seq_one_letter_code
_entity_poly.pdbx_strand_id
1 'polypeptide(L)'
;AIDEVFRPAILALPLEEQAALGCPTGGAQSGPAQVLRFDRGYMVGLDEVAEVYVVSGYGVDAWERRIAPPAGELPPDVPQPPEDRYLPGGRFGALWAEDRAWETLGFATDAQSEAFTGVIQSFPGAVLIANRSDGTVATLPAGRQR
;
A
#
# COMPACT_ATOMS: atom_id res chain seq x y z
N ALA A 1 -12.85 15.75 8.05
CA ALA A 1 -14.09 15.15 7.51
C ALA A 1 -13.71 13.93 6.68
N ILE A 2 -14.60 12.94 6.56
CA ILE A 2 -14.40 11.76 5.71
C ILE A 2 -14.46 12.20 4.24
N ASP A 3 -13.51 11.75 3.41
CA ASP A 3 -13.59 11.97 1.94
C ASP A 3 -14.75 11.15 1.36
N GLU A 4 -15.49 11.75 0.42
CA GLU A 4 -16.69 11.15 -0.17
C GLU A 4 -16.41 9.78 -0.82
N VAL A 5 -15.19 9.55 -1.32
CA VAL A 5 -14.81 8.26 -1.93
C VAL A 5 -14.91 7.09 -0.96
N PHE A 6 -14.70 7.33 0.35
CA PHE A 6 -14.74 6.27 1.36
C PHE A 6 -16.15 5.98 1.88
N ARG A 7 -17.12 6.87 1.67
CA ARG A 7 -18.45 6.71 2.27
C ARG A 7 -19.15 5.40 1.88
N PRO A 8 -19.18 4.98 0.60
CA PRO A 8 -19.85 3.74 0.22
C PRO A 8 -19.22 2.52 0.90
N ALA A 9 -17.88 2.48 0.95
CA ALA A 9 -17.15 1.40 1.59
C ALA A 9 -17.37 1.35 3.10
N ILE A 10 -17.33 2.51 3.79
CA ILE A 10 -17.58 2.58 5.24
C ILE A 10 -19.01 2.17 5.57
N LEU A 11 -20.00 2.64 4.81
CA LEU A 11 -21.41 2.30 5.06
C LEU A 11 -21.74 0.83 4.78
N ALA A 12 -20.92 0.13 3.98
CA ALA A 12 -21.06 -1.29 3.71
C ALA A 12 -20.48 -2.19 4.83
N LEU A 13 -19.68 -1.64 5.74
CA LEU A 13 -19.12 -2.39 6.87
C LEU A 13 -20.20 -2.73 7.91
N PRO A 14 -20.04 -3.81 8.69
CA PRO A 14 -20.83 -4.05 9.90
C PRO A 14 -20.75 -2.87 10.88
N LEU A 15 -21.82 -2.61 11.64
CA LEU A 15 -21.88 -1.48 12.58
C LEU A 15 -20.73 -1.47 13.60
N GLU A 16 -20.31 -2.65 14.06
CA GLU A 16 -19.19 -2.77 14.99
C GLU A 16 -17.86 -2.33 14.36
N GLU A 17 -17.64 -2.66 13.09
CA GLU A 17 -16.45 -2.25 12.34
C GLU A 17 -16.48 -0.75 11.99
N GLN A 18 -17.66 -0.20 11.67
CA GLN A 18 -17.83 1.24 11.51
C GLN A 18 -17.49 2.00 12.81
N ALA A 19 -17.96 1.50 13.95
CA ALA A 19 -17.65 2.08 15.25
C ALA A 19 -16.16 1.95 15.60
N ALA A 20 -15.55 0.81 15.29
CA ALA A 20 -14.12 0.56 15.52
C ALA A 20 -13.21 1.43 14.64
N LEU A 21 -13.66 1.83 13.44
CA LEU A 21 -12.91 2.73 12.56
C LEU A 21 -12.65 4.09 13.24
N GLY A 22 -13.69 4.65 13.88
CA GLY A 22 -13.63 5.96 14.54
C GLY A 22 -13.70 7.14 13.57
N CYS A 23 -13.48 8.36 14.10
CA CYS A 23 -13.44 9.58 13.30
C CYS A 23 -12.06 9.75 12.62
N PRO A 24 -11.97 10.31 11.39
CA PRO A 24 -10.69 10.57 10.74
C PRO A 24 -9.73 11.36 11.63
N THR A 25 -8.46 10.95 11.68
CA THR A 25 -7.40 11.65 12.44
C THR A 25 -6.81 12.83 11.67
N GLY A 26 -7.13 12.96 10.38
CA GLY A 26 -6.67 14.04 9.52
C GLY A 26 -7.50 14.19 8.24
N GLY A 27 -7.16 15.20 7.45
CA GLY A 27 -7.69 15.34 6.10
C GLY A 27 -7.19 14.21 5.19
N ALA A 28 -7.99 13.84 4.19
CA ALA A 28 -7.54 12.91 3.17
C ALA A 28 -6.45 13.57 2.32
N GLN A 29 -5.44 12.78 1.96
CA GLN A 29 -4.44 13.15 0.96
C GLN A 29 -4.84 12.52 -0.36
N SER A 30 -4.72 13.27 -1.46
CA SER A 30 -5.06 12.75 -2.78
C SER A 30 -4.08 13.23 -3.84
N GLY A 31 -3.81 12.39 -4.83
CA GLY A 31 -2.94 12.72 -5.93
C GLY A 31 -2.62 11.51 -6.80
N PRO A 32 -1.68 11.66 -7.75
CA PRO A 32 -1.08 10.52 -8.44
C PRO A 32 -0.53 9.52 -7.43
N ALA A 33 -0.82 8.25 -7.66
CA ALA A 33 -0.44 7.15 -6.80
C ALA A 33 0.02 5.98 -7.64
N GLN A 34 0.77 5.09 -7.01
CA GLN A 34 1.22 3.86 -7.64
C GLN A 34 1.00 2.68 -6.71
N VAL A 35 0.69 1.53 -7.30
CA VAL A 35 0.68 0.23 -6.62
C VAL A 35 1.55 -0.76 -7.40
N LEU A 36 2.33 -1.57 -6.69
CA LEU A 36 3.05 -2.69 -7.27
C LEU A 36 2.70 -3.96 -6.51
N ARG A 37 2.30 -4.99 -7.24
CA ARG A 37 1.92 -6.29 -6.69
C ARG A 37 3.11 -7.23 -6.66
N PHE A 38 3.15 -8.04 -5.61
CA PHE A 38 4.18 -9.04 -5.34
C PHE A 38 3.51 -10.40 -5.09
N ASP A 39 4.29 -11.48 -5.05
CA ASP A 39 3.79 -12.83 -4.78
C ASP A 39 2.87 -12.90 -3.55
N ARG A 40 3.22 -12.18 -2.49
CA ARG A 40 2.59 -12.26 -1.18
C ARG A 40 2.15 -10.91 -0.65
N GLY A 41 1.82 -9.95 -1.52
CA GLY A 41 1.37 -8.64 -1.06
C GLY A 41 1.49 -7.54 -2.11
N TYR A 42 1.47 -6.29 -1.65
CA TYR A 42 1.63 -5.13 -2.52
C TYR A 42 2.28 -3.97 -1.77
N MET A 43 2.89 -3.06 -2.53
CA MET A 43 3.30 -1.75 -2.04
C MET A 43 2.45 -0.69 -2.72
N VAL A 44 2.03 0.34 -1.97
CA VAL A 44 1.21 1.44 -2.50
C VAL A 44 1.59 2.76 -1.85
N GLY A 45 1.54 3.86 -2.60
CA GLY A 45 1.81 5.20 -2.08
C GLY A 45 1.43 6.31 -3.05
N LEU A 46 1.30 7.53 -2.53
CA LEU A 46 1.13 8.74 -3.35
C LEU A 46 2.50 9.19 -3.88
N ASP A 47 2.60 9.64 -5.13
CA ASP A 47 3.88 9.94 -5.79
C ASP A 47 4.63 11.12 -5.17
N GLU A 48 3.90 12.12 -4.68
CA GLU A 48 4.47 13.32 -4.06
C GLU A 48 4.83 13.14 -2.57
N VAL A 49 4.55 11.96 -2.00
CA VAL A 49 4.85 11.65 -0.61
C VAL A 49 5.83 10.48 -0.57
N ALA A 50 6.86 10.58 0.26
CA ALA A 50 7.84 9.51 0.40
C ALA A 50 7.28 8.26 1.11
N GLU A 51 6.12 8.40 1.75
CA GLU A 51 5.46 7.32 2.48
C GLU A 51 4.91 6.25 1.53
N VAL A 52 5.27 5.00 1.82
CA VAL A 52 4.79 3.80 1.16
C VAL A 52 4.17 2.87 2.20
N TYR A 53 3.02 2.32 1.86
CA TYR A 53 2.35 1.27 2.61
C TYR A 53 2.79 -0.07 2.03
N VAL A 54 3.48 -0.86 2.85
CA VAL A 54 3.92 -2.22 2.52
C VAL A 54 2.91 -3.17 3.13
N VAL A 55 2.19 -3.90 2.29
CA VAL A 55 1.10 -4.79 2.72
C VAL A 55 1.50 -6.22 2.43
N SER A 56 1.56 -7.04 3.48
CA SER A 56 1.79 -8.48 3.42
C SER A 56 0.45 -9.22 3.47
N GLY A 57 0.27 -10.15 2.54
CA GLY A 57 -0.97 -10.89 2.32
C GLY A 57 -2.03 -10.02 1.65
N TYR A 58 -2.69 -10.56 0.62
CA TYR A 58 -3.79 -9.85 -0.06
C TYR A 58 -5.03 -9.66 0.83
N GLY A 59 -5.18 -10.48 1.89
CA GLY A 59 -6.14 -10.28 2.98
C GLY A 59 -5.68 -9.31 4.07
N VAL A 60 -4.57 -8.56 3.82
CA VAL A 60 -3.94 -7.63 4.75
C VAL A 60 -3.55 -8.31 6.06
N ASP A 61 -2.74 -9.36 6.00
CA ASP A 61 -2.30 -10.11 7.20
C ASP A 61 -1.46 -9.23 8.12
N ALA A 62 -0.61 -8.40 7.53
CA ALA A 62 0.14 -7.36 8.19
C ALA A 62 0.40 -6.21 7.23
N TRP A 63 0.57 -5.01 7.74
CA TRP A 63 1.02 -3.89 6.93
C TRP A 63 1.92 -2.96 7.72
N GLU A 64 2.73 -2.21 6.98
CA GLU A 64 3.75 -1.34 7.54
C GLU A 64 3.79 -0.03 6.76
N ARG A 65 4.06 1.05 7.48
CA ARG A 65 4.31 2.35 6.90
C ARG A 65 5.80 2.58 6.83
N ARG A 66 6.31 2.88 5.64
CA ARG A 66 7.73 3.06 5.37
C ARG A 66 7.97 4.35 4.62
N ILE A 67 9.15 4.92 4.80
CA ILE A 67 9.62 6.01 3.96
C ILE A 67 10.50 5.37 2.90
N ALA A 68 10.12 5.48 1.62
CA ALA A 68 10.92 4.91 0.56
C ALA A 68 12.28 5.64 0.52
N PRO A 69 13.40 4.90 0.52
CA PRO A 69 14.70 5.50 0.30
C PRO A 69 14.77 6.08 -1.11
N PRO A 70 15.71 7.00 -1.38
CA PRO A 70 16.03 7.40 -2.74
C PRO A 70 16.31 6.17 -3.61
N ALA A 71 15.90 6.21 -4.88
CA ALA A 71 16.23 5.14 -5.81
C ALA A 71 17.75 4.96 -5.87
N GLY A 72 18.20 3.71 -5.72
CA GLY A 72 19.60 3.32 -5.72
C GLY A 72 19.81 2.04 -6.50
N GLU A 73 21.07 1.63 -6.62
CA GLU A 73 21.42 0.32 -7.17
C GLU A 73 20.93 -0.79 -6.24
N LEU A 74 20.42 -1.87 -6.82
CA LEU A 74 20.06 -3.06 -6.06
C LEU A 74 21.33 -3.70 -5.46
N PRO A 75 21.27 -4.21 -4.21
CA PRO A 75 22.36 -4.96 -3.62
C PRO A 75 22.81 -6.13 -4.50
N PRO A 76 24.10 -6.50 -4.50
CA PRO A 76 24.62 -7.57 -5.36
C PRO A 76 24.12 -8.97 -4.94
N ASP A 77 23.60 -9.11 -3.72
CA ASP A 77 23.05 -10.36 -3.18
C ASP A 77 21.55 -10.53 -3.43
N VAL A 78 20.92 -9.62 -4.19
CA VAL A 78 19.52 -9.76 -4.59
C VAL A 78 19.35 -11.06 -5.40
N PRO A 79 18.45 -11.98 -4.99
CA PRO A 79 18.24 -13.21 -5.72
C PRO A 79 17.66 -12.93 -7.11
N GLN A 80 17.98 -13.78 -8.09
CA GLN A 80 17.38 -13.67 -9.41
C GLN A 80 15.88 -14.01 -9.35
N PRO A 81 15.03 -13.25 -10.05
CA PRO A 81 13.61 -13.57 -10.12
C PRO A 81 13.41 -14.89 -10.87
N PRO A 82 12.43 -15.73 -10.46
CA PRO A 82 12.01 -16.88 -11.25
C PRO A 82 11.32 -16.43 -12.57
N GLU A 83 10.98 -17.38 -13.43
CA GLU A 83 10.22 -17.12 -14.65
C GLU A 83 8.90 -16.38 -14.32
N ASP A 84 8.52 -15.44 -15.19
CA ASP A 84 7.34 -14.57 -15.03
C ASP A 84 7.31 -13.75 -13.72
N ARG A 85 8.50 -13.40 -13.21
CA ARG A 85 8.68 -12.47 -12.10
C ARG A 85 9.67 -11.38 -12.42
N TYR A 86 9.53 -10.27 -11.71
CA TYR A 86 10.29 -9.06 -11.98
C TYR A 86 10.97 -8.55 -10.72
N LEU A 87 12.16 -7.98 -10.91
CA LEU A 87 12.76 -7.12 -9.91
C LEU A 87 11.98 -5.81 -9.88
N PRO A 88 11.45 -5.40 -8.72
CA PRO A 88 10.75 -4.12 -8.61
C PRO A 88 11.68 -2.95 -8.91
N GLY A 89 11.18 -1.96 -9.64
CA GLY A 89 11.92 -0.74 -9.98
C GLY A 89 11.53 0.47 -9.11
N GLY A 90 12.24 1.58 -9.31
CA GLY A 90 11.91 2.88 -8.70
C GLY A 90 11.91 2.85 -7.17
N ARG A 91 11.01 3.62 -6.55
CA ARG A 91 10.91 3.73 -5.09
C ARG A 91 10.53 2.42 -4.40
N PHE A 92 9.68 1.60 -5.04
CA PHE A 92 9.29 0.30 -4.51
C PHE A 92 10.45 -0.69 -4.58
N GLY A 93 11.23 -0.64 -5.65
CA GLY A 93 12.47 -1.42 -5.77
C GLY A 93 13.49 -1.08 -4.70
N ALA A 94 13.69 0.21 -4.45
CA ALA A 94 14.62 0.69 -3.43
C ALA A 94 14.22 0.22 -2.02
N LEU A 95 12.94 0.37 -1.65
CA LEU A 95 12.42 -0.12 -0.37
C LEU A 95 12.43 -1.65 -0.28
N TRP A 96 12.03 -2.35 -1.34
CA TRP A 96 12.04 -3.81 -1.40
C TRP A 96 13.45 -4.37 -1.19
N ALA A 97 14.46 -3.70 -1.73
CA ALA A 97 15.84 -4.11 -1.58
C ALA A 97 16.41 -3.82 -0.18
N GLU A 98 16.15 -2.62 0.36
CA GLU A 98 16.59 -2.21 1.69
C GLU A 98 16.06 -3.16 2.78
N ASP A 99 14.77 -3.51 2.71
CA ASP A 99 14.11 -4.35 3.72
C ASP A 99 14.27 -5.86 3.45
N ARG A 100 15.04 -6.26 2.42
CA ARG A 100 15.11 -7.65 1.94
C ARG A 100 13.74 -8.27 1.72
N ALA A 101 12.80 -7.49 1.19
CA ALA A 101 11.39 -7.83 1.12
C ALA A 101 11.09 -9.03 0.20
N TRP A 102 12.07 -9.56 -0.54
CA TRP A 102 11.94 -10.87 -1.18
C TRP A 102 11.62 -12.00 -0.19
N GLU A 103 12.08 -11.88 1.06
CA GLU A 103 11.83 -12.88 2.11
C GLU A 103 10.37 -12.88 2.58
N THR A 104 9.67 -11.75 2.49
CA THR A 104 8.30 -11.57 3.00
C THR A 104 7.25 -11.39 1.92
N LEU A 105 7.51 -10.55 0.92
CA LEU A 105 6.62 -10.26 -0.21
C LEU A 105 6.88 -11.14 -1.43
N GLY A 106 8.10 -11.65 -1.59
CA GLY A 106 8.54 -12.31 -2.82
C GLY A 106 8.88 -11.30 -3.92
N PHE A 107 8.76 -11.72 -5.18
CA PHE A 107 9.08 -10.87 -6.34
C PHE A 107 7.86 -10.14 -6.87
N ALA A 108 8.08 -9.09 -7.66
CA ALA A 108 6.99 -8.37 -8.31
C ALA A 108 6.33 -9.26 -9.37
N THR A 109 5.00 -9.25 -9.41
CA THR A 109 4.20 -9.98 -10.40
C THR A 109 4.02 -9.19 -11.69
N ASP A 110 4.18 -7.87 -11.61
CA ASP A 110 4.09 -6.93 -12.71
C ASP A 110 5.46 -6.28 -12.97
N ALA A 111 5.81 -6.07 -14.23
CA ALA A 111 7.08 -5.44 -14.60
C ALA A 111 7.15 -3.95 -14.20
N GLN A 112 6.00 -3.30 -14.07
CA GLN A 112 5.87 -1.89 -13.74
C GLN A 112 4.76 -1.69 -12.71
N SER A 113 4.88 -0.63 -11.91
CA SER A 113 3.80 -0.22 -11.03
C SER A 113 2.60 0.31 -11.83
N GLU A 114 1.41 0.01 -11.34
CA GLU A 114 0.16 0.53 -11.86
C GLU A 114 -0.08 1.93 -11.29
N ALA A 115 -0.27 2.91 -12.16
CA ALA A 115 -0.58 4.28 -11.78
C ALA A 115 -2.08 4.51 -11.66
N PHE A 116 -2.51 5.26 -10.65
CA PHE A 116 -3.91 5.60 -10.42
C PHE A 116 -4.05 6.94 -9.68
N THR A 117 -5.28 7.44 -9.56
CA THR A 117 -5.56 8.60 -8.68
C THR A 117 -5.90 8.08 -7.29
N GLY A 118 -4.94 8.19 -6.36
CA GLY A 118 -5.08 7.69 -4.99
C GLY A 118 -5.72 8.69 -4.04
N VAL A 119 -6.44 8.16 -3.05
CA VAL A 119 -6.89 8.89 -1.86
C VAL A 119 -6.51 8.08 -0.65
N ILE A 120 -5.81 8.69 0.32
CA ILE A 120 -5.41 8.04 1.57
C ILE A 120 -5.95 8.85 2.74
N GLN A 121 -6.63 8.19 3.68
CA GLN A 121 -7.10 8.83 4.90
C GLN A 121 -6.89 7.92 6.11
N SER A 122 -6.32 8.51 7.17
CA SER A 122 -6.08 7.83 8.43
C SER A 122 -7.26 7.99 9.39
N PHE A 123 -7.54 6.91 10.10
CA PHE A 123 -8.52 6.78 11.17
C PHE A 123 -7.84 6.07 12.36
N PRO A 124 -8.39 6.16 13.59
CA PRO A 124 -7.86 5.42 14.73
C PRO A 124 -7.85 3.91 14.49
N GLY A 125 -8.88 3.38 13.82
CA GLY A 125 -9.03 1.95 13.58
C GLY A 125 -8.36 1.43 12.29
N ALA A 126 -8.03 2.29 11.33
CA ALA A 126 -7.45 1.87 10.06
C ALA A 126 -6.84 3.04 9.25
N VAL A 127 -6.07 2.69 8.22
CA VAL A 127 -5.81 3.56 7.08
C VAL A 127 -6.65 3.06 5.90
N LEU A 128 -7.39 3.95 5.25
CA LEU A 128 -8.13 3.63 4.03
C LEU A 128 -7.39 4.19 2.82
N ILE A 129 -7.27 3.38 1.77
CA ILE A 129 -6.64 3.73 0.50
C ILE A 129 -7.64 3.46 -0.61
N ALA A 130 -8.00 4.47 -1.39
CA ALA A 130 -8.93 4.32 -2.50
C ALA A 130 -8.26 4.61 -3.84
N ASN A 131 -8.63 3.86 -4.87
CA ASN A 131 -8.51 4.29 -6.25
C ASN A 131 -9.75 5.10 -6.61
N ARG A 132 -9.58 6.42 -6.79
CA ARG A 132 -10.69 7.33 -7.11
C ARG A 132 -11.31 7.04 -8.48
N SER A 133 -10.56 6.40 -9.37
CA SER A 133 -11.01 6.15 -10.76
C SER A 133 -12.09 5.08 -10.85
N ASP A 134 -12.00 4.04 -10.01
CA ASP A 134 -12.91 2.89 -10.02
C ASP A 134 -13.67 2.69 -8.70
N GLY A 135 -13.33 3.45 -7.65
CA GLY A 135 -13.97 3.37 -6.34
C GLY A 135 -13.50 2.20 -5.48
N THR A 136 -12.48 1.45 -5.90
CA THR A 136 -11.88 0.37 -5.10
C THR A 136 -11.29 0.95 -3.83
N VAL A 137 -11.59 0.34 -2.68
CA VAL A 137 -11.06 0.73 -1.37
C VAL A 137 -10.35 -0.45 -0.72
N ALA A 138 -9.09 -0.25 -0.35
CA ALA A 138 -8.35 -1.11 0.56
C ALA A 138 -8.42 -0.54 1.99
N THR A 139 -8.68 -1.43 2.95
CA THR A 139 -8.67 -1.12 4.38
C THR A 139 -7.44 -1.75 5.00
N LEU A 140 -6.61 -0.94 5.66
CA LEU A 140 -5.43 -1.36 6.42
C LEU A 140 -5.72 -1.22 7.92
N PRO A 141 -6.16 -2.29 8.62
CA PRO A 141 -6.59 -2.19 10.01
C PRO A 141 -5.43 -1.86 10.94
N ALA A 142 -5.58 -0.91 11.86
CA ALA A 142 -4.54 -0.50 12.80
C ALA A 142 -4.04 -1.68 13.66
N GLY A 143 -4.92 -2.61 14.02
CA GLY A 143 -4.54 -3.83 14.76
C GLY A 143 -3.64 -4.82 13.99
N ARG A 144 -3.39 -4.59 12.70
CA ARG A 144 -2.48 -5.38 11.86
C ARG A 144 -1.26 -4.58 11.41
N GLN A 145 -1.09 -3.36 11.91
CA GLN A 145 0.11 -2.58 11.68
C GLN A 145 1.27 -3.17 12.49
N ARG A 146 2.45 -3.31 11.87
CA ARG A 146 3.69 -3.70 12.55
C ARG A 146 4.62 -2.50 12.76
#